data_AF-A0A973EYN7-F1
#
_entry.id   AF-A0A973EYN7-F1
#
_cell.length_a   1.000
_cell.length_b   1.000
_cell.length_c   1.000
_cell.angle_alpha   90.00
_cell.angle_beta   90.00
_cell.angle_gamma   90.00
#
_symmetry.space_group_name_H-M   'P 1'
#
loop_
_entity.id
_entity.type
_entity.pdbx_description
1 polymer ?
#
loop_
_entity_poly.entity_id
_entity_poly.type
_entity_poly.pdbx_seq_one_letter_code
_entity_poly.pdbx_strand_id
1 'polypeptide(L)'
;IHLSGGTFLGTSRGNQNIEEMVDTLEILNINILFCIGGDGTLRGAHAIAGEIEKRKLRIAVCGIPKTIDNDIDLVQKSFGFETAFSIANDIIRNAHNEAYGANNGIALVKLMGRDSGFIAASAALAIQEVNFVLVPEIPFDIHGPRGFLNVLRKRLEERHHAVVVVAEGAGQDLFDNSVIERDASGNIKHKDIGVFLKEKIKQEFSSQGFPHSIKYIDPSYIIRSAPANANDSKFCNLLAQNAVHAAVAGKTDFVVGYWNDQFTLVPIPMAVAKRKKIDLNGELWWNVLEATGQPVSMKNQ
;
A
#
# COMPACT_ATOMS: atom_id res chain seq x y z
N ILE A 1 -14.25 -16.78 12.19
CA ILE A 1 -13.79 -16.11 10.94
C ILE A 1 -12.53 -15.25 11.12
N HIS A 2 -12.30 -14.61 12.27
CA HIS A 2 -11.20 -13.65 12.47
C HIS A 2 -9.77 -14.24 12.48
N LEU A 3 -9.63 -15.58 12.57
CA LEU A 3 -8.34 -16.28 12.50
C LEU A 3 -7.88 -16.57 11.06
N SER A 4 -8.68 -16.20 10.06
CA SER A 4 -8.40 -16.41 8.65
C SER A 4 -8.19 -15.06 7.96
N GLY A 5 -7.28 -15.01 6.98
CA GLY A 5 -7.18 -13.86 6.09
C GLY A 5 -8.25 -13.87 5.00
N GLY A 6 -8.30 -12.80 4.21
CA GLY A 6 -9.33 -12.60 3.19
C GLY A 6 -10.70 -12.23 3.79
N THR A 7 -11.77 -12.56 3.07
CA THR A 7 -13.15 -12.30 3.51
C THR A 7 -14.05 -13.47 3.17
N PHE A 8 -14.90 -13.84 4.12
CA PHE A 8 -15.93 -14.88 3.94
C PHE A 8 -17.02 -14.44 2.95
N LEU A 9 -17.31 -13.13 2.85
CA LEU A 9 -18.33 -12.60 1.93
C LEU A 9 -17.87 -12.52 0.47
N GLY A 10 -16.57 -12.76 0.21
CA GLY A 10 -15.96 -12.50 -1.09
C GLY A 10 -15.75 -11.00 -1.36
N THR A 11 -15.04 -10.70 -2.46
CA THR A 11 -14.85 -9.34 -2.98
C THR A 11 -14.87 -9.36 -4.50
N SER A 12 -15.29 -8.27 -5.11
CA SER A 12 -15.21 -8.08 -6.56
C SER A 12 -14.67 -6.68 -6.90
N ARG A 13 -14.34 -6.47 -8.17
CA ARG A 13 -14.01 -5.17 -8.75
C ARG A 13 -15.09 -4.77 -9.75
N GLY A 14 -15.35 -3.48 -9.85
CA GLY A 14 -16.31 -2.91 -10.81
C GLY A 14 -17.41 -2.12 -10.11
N ASN A 15 -18.11 -1.31 -10.90
CA ASN A 15 -19.23 -0.50 -10.42
C ASN A 15 -20.54 -1.24 -10.68
N GLN A 16 -21.55 -0.95 -9.88
CA GLN A 16 -22.93 -1.40 -10.08
C GLN A 16 -23.84 -0.17 -10.17
N ASN A 17 -25.05 -0.33 -10.68
CA ASN A 17 -26.02 0.76 -10.72
C ASN A 17 -26.42 1.15 -9.29
N ILE A 18 -26.31 2.44 -8.96
CA ILE A 18 -26.62 2.95 -7.62
C ILE A 18 -28.11 2.75 -7.28
N GLU A 19 -29.00 2.97 -8.24
CA GLU A 19 -30.44 2.84 -8.04
C GLU A 19 -30.82 1.39 -7.71
N GLU A 20 -30.29 0.42 -8.46
CA GLU A 20 -30.52 -1.02 -8.21
C GLU A 20 -29.97 -1.48 -6.85
N MET A 21 -28.81 -0.93 -6.44
CA MET A 21 -28.28 -1.20 -5.10
C MET A 21 -29.21 -0.67 -4.02
N VAL A 22 -29.72 0.56 -4.16
CA VAL A 22 -30.65 1.16 -3.20
C VAL A 22 -31.99 0.40 -3.18
N ASP A 23 -32.51 0.02 -4.35
CA ASP A 23 -33.71 -0.83 -4.47
C ASP A 23 -33.53 -2.15 -3.69
N THR A 24 -32.35 -2.76 -3.80
CA THR A 24 -32.01 -3.99 -3.07
C THR A 24 -32.02 -3.77 -1.56
N LEU A 25 -31.47 -2.64 -1.08
CA LEU A 25 -31.49 -2.31 0.35
C LEU A 25 -32.92 -2.16 0.86
N GLU A 26 -33.82 -1.54 0.08
CA GLU A 26 -35.23 -1.40 0.42
C GLU A 26 -35.96 -2.76 0.44
N ILE A 27 -35.79 -3.58 -0.61
CA ILE A 27 -36.40 -4.91 -0.72
C ILE A 27 -36.01 -5.81 0.47
N LEU A 28 -34.74 -5.73 0.90
CA LEU A 28 -34.22 -6.51 2.01
C LEU A 28 -34.48 -5.89 3.38
N ASN A 29 -35.14 -4.73 3.46
CA ASN A 29 -35.38 -3.97 4.69
C ASN A 29 -34.09 -3.67 5.48
N ILE A 30 -33.01 -3.30 4.77
CA ILE A 30 -31.72 -2.96 5.39
C ILE A 30 -31.75 -1.51 5.88
N ASN A 31 -31.50 -1.29 7.18
CA ASN A 31 -31.42 0.05 7.77
C ASN A 31 -29.99 0.60 7.87
N ILE A 32 -28.97 -0.25 7.79
CA ILE A 32 -27.57 0.16 7.89
C ILE A 32 -26.73 -0.65 6.91
N LEU A 33 -26.00 0.04 6.03
CA LEU A 33 -25.03 -0.54 5.12
C LEU A 33 -23.60 -0.18 5.56
N PHE A 34 -22.77 -1.19 5.83
CA PHE A 34 -21.35 -1.02 6.09
C PHE A 34 -20.53 -1.34 4.82
N CYS A 35 -19.89 -0.31 4.28
CA CYS A 35 -19.06 -0.37 3.08
C CYS A 35 -17.59 -0.53 3.46
N ILE A 36 -17.07 -1.76 3.43
CA ILE A 36 -15.67 -2.06 3.76
C ILE A 36 -14.83 -2.08 2.48
N GLY A 37 -14.01 -1.05 2.27
CA GLY A 37 -13.26 -0.92 1.03
C GLY A 37 -12.33 0.28 0.96
N GLY A 38 -11.58 0.40 -0.13
CA GLY A 38 -10.72 1.56 -0.39
C GLY A 38 -11.51 2.69 -1.05
N ASP A 39 -10.79 3.66 -1.64
CA ASP A 39 -11.37 4.87 -2.25
C ASP A 39 -12.57 4.60 -3.18
N GLY A 40 -12.47 3.60 -4.06
CA GLY A 40 -13.55 3.29 -5.00
C GLY A 40 -14.84 2.87 -4.30
N THR A 41 -14.73 2.02 -3.27
CA THR A 41 -15.86 1.61 -2.44
C THR A 41 -16.44 2.78 -1.65
N LEU A 42 -15.58 3.63 -1.10
CA LEU A 42 -16.02 4.81 -0.34
C LEU A 42 -16.75 5.82 -1.25
N ARG A 43 -16.24 6.07 -2.47
CA ARG A 43 -16.94 6.90 -3.46
C ARG A 43 -18.30 6.31 -3.85
N GLY A 44 -18.37 4.99 -4.03
CA GLY A 44 -19.64 4.29 -4.25
C GLY A 44 -20.59 4.42 -3.06
N ALA A 45 -20.09 4.32 -1.83
CA ALA A 45 -20.86 4.50 -0.61
C ALA A 45 -21.45 5.91 -0.51
N HIS A 46 -20.67 6.95 -0.86
CA HIS A 46 -21.17 8.33 -0.92
C HIS A 46 -22.28 8.49 -1.96
N ALA A 47 -22.14 7.88 -3.14
CA ALA A 47 -23.18 7.90 -4.17
C ALA A 47 -24.48 7.20 -3.71
N ILE A 48 -24.35 6.06 -3.02
CA ILE A 48 -25.49 5.36 -2.40
C ILE A 48 -26.15 6.24 -1.35
N ALA A 49 -25.38 6.91 -0.49
CA ALA A 49 -25.90 7.82 0.51
C ALA A 49 -26.71 8.98 -0.11
N GLY A 50 -26.22 9.56 -1.22
CA GLY A 50 -26.93 10.61 -1.95
C GLY A 50 -28.26 10.14 -2.56
N GLU A 51 -28.32 8.93 -3.12
CA GLU A 51 -29.58 8.38 -3.64
C GLU A 51 -30.57 8.04 -2.52
N ILE A 52 -30.09 7.52 -1.38
CA ILE A 52 -30.90 7.31 -0.17
C ILE A 52 -31.50 8.62 0.33
N GLU A 53 -30.71 9.70 0.38
CA GLU A 53 -31.15 11.03 0.81
C GLU A 53 -32.23 11.59 -0.13
N LYS A 54 -32.00 11.51 -1.45
CA LYS A 54 -32.96 11.93 -2.49
C LYS A 54 -34.31 11.21 -2.35
N ARG A 55 -34.29 9.92 -2.02
CA ARG A 55 -35.50 9.10 -1.77
C ARG A 55 -36.07 9.24 -0.35
N LYS A 56 -35.39 9.96 0.54
CA LYS A 56 -35.77 10.16 1.97
C LYS A 56 -35.91 8.84 2.73
N LEU A 57 -35.06 7.86 2.41
CA LEU A 57 -35.08 6.55 3.05
C LEU A 57 -34.36 6.60 4.40
N ARG A 58 -34.76 5.71 5.31
CA ARG A 58 -34.17 5.60 6.65
C ARG A 58 -33.07 4.54 6.68
N ILE A 59 -32.05 4.78 5.87
CA ILE A 59 -30.90 3.87 5.70
C ILE A 59 -29.62 4.65 5.98
N ALA A 60 -28.80 4.18 6.91
CA ALA A 60 -27.48 4.75 7.17
C ALA A 60 -26.42 4.05 6.31
N VAL A 61 -25.48 4.82 5.78
CA VAL A 61 -24.31 4.31 5.06
C VAL A 61 -23.05 4.67 5.83
N CYS A 62 -22.24 3.65 6.15
CA CYS A 62 -21.01 3.80 6.90
C CYS A 62 -19.84 3.19 6.11
N GLY A 63 -18.78 3.97 5.90
CA GLY A 63 -17.51 3.50 5.35
C GLY A 63 -16.59 2.94 6.43
N ILE A 64 -15.95 1.81 6.15
CA ILE A 64 -14.82 1.28 6.93
C ILE A 64 -13.61 1.22 5.99
N PRO A 65 -12.61 2.09 6.18
CA PRO A 65 -11.57 2.32 5.19
C PRO A 65 -10.59 1.14 5.14
N LYS A 66 -10.70 0.33 4.08
CA LYS A 66 -9.82 -0.81 3.82
C LYS A 66 -8.75 -0.43 2.79
N THR A 67 -7.60 0.00 3.29
CA THR A 67 -6.35 0.06 2.53
C THR A 67 -5.24 -0.54 3.38
N ILE A 68 -4.38 -1.38 2.80
CA ILE A 68 -3.17 -1.83 3.49
C ILE A 68 -2.05 -0.80 3.33
N ASP A 69 -2.11 0.06 2.31
CA ASP A 69 -1.07 1.04 2.00
C ASP A 69 -1.07 2.22 3.00
N ASN A 70 -2.04 2.25 3.92
CA ASN A 70 -2.26 3.32 4.89
C ASN A 70 -2.34 4.71 4.23
N ASP A 71 -3.10 4.83 3.14
CA ASP A 71 -3.12 6.01 2.26
C ASP A 71 -4.43 6.82 2.28
N ILE A 72 -5.36 6.52 3.20
CA ILE A 72 -6.58 7.32 3.40
C ILE A 72 -6.24 8.62 4.10
N ASP A 73 -6.68 9.74 3.53
CA ASP A 73 -6.48 11.06 4.10
C ASP A 73 -7.34 11.27 5.36
N LEU A 74 -6.88 12.16 6.26
CA LEU A 74 -7.52 12.44 7.55
C LEU A 74 -7.66 11.22 8.48
N VAL A 75 -7.02 10.09 8.13
CA VAL A 75 -6.95 8.87 8.92
C VAL A 75 -5.48 8.52 9.13
N GLN A 76 -5.04 8.43 10.39
CA GLN A 76 -3.64 8.18 10.73
C GLN A 76 -3.24 6.74 10.41
N LYS A 77 -4.12 5.79 10.68
CA LYS A 77 -3.88 4.35 10.58
C LYS A 77 -5.09 3.62 9.98
N SER A 78 -4.86 2.82 8.95
CA SER A 78 -5.82 1.84 8.42
C SER A 78 -5.51 0.43 8.93
N PHE A 79 -6.53 -0.42 8.97
CA PHE A 79 -6.35 -1.81 9.43
C PHE A 79 -5.65 -2.67 8.38
N GLY A 80 -4.85 -3.62 8.85
CA GLY A 80 -4.06 -4.53 8.01
C GLY A 80 -2.69 -3.98 7.63
N PHE A 81 -2.44 -2.68 7.84
CA PHE A 81 -1.15 -2.05 7.60
C PHE A 81 -0.04 -2.63 8.49
N GLU A 82 -0.30 -2.82 9.79
CA GLU A 82 0.70 -3.35 10.70
C GLU A 82 1.01 -4.82 10.45
N THR A 83 -0.02 -5.59 10.12
CA THR A 83 0.14 -6.97 9.67
C THR A 83 0.98 -7.00 8.39
N ALA A 84 0.76 -6.08 7.46
CA ALA A 84 1.45 -6.07 6.19
C ALA A 84 2.97 -5.92 6.33
N PHE A 85 3.45 -4.92 7.07
CA PHE A 85 4.90 -4.77 7.29
C PHE A 85 5.45 -5.84 8.26
N SER A 86 4.66 -6.33 9.22
CA SER A 86 5.08 -7.44 10.09
C SER A 86 5.38 -8.71 9.30
N ILE A 87 4.56 -9.06 8.31
CA ILE A 87 4.82 -10.20 7.42
C ILE A 87 5.97 -9.90 6.46
N ALA A 88 6.06 -8.66 5.96
CA ALA A 88 7.18 -8.24 5.11
C ALA A 88 8.55 -8.40 5.81
N ASN A 89 8.63 -8.17 7.13
CA ASN A 89 9.87 -8.27 7.89
C ASN A 89 10.52 -9.65 7.79
N ASP A 90 9.75 -10.73 7.97
CA ASP A 90 10.30 -12.09 7.91
C ASP A 90 10.78 -12.43 6.49
N ILE A 91 10.07 -11.93 5.48
CA ILE A 91 10.41 -12.12 4.08
C ILE A 91 11.70 -11.36 3.74
N ILE A 92 11.82 -10.11 4.17
CA ILE A 92 13.03 -9.30 4.00
C ILE A 92 14.21 -9.94 4.71
N ARG A 93 14.03 -10.47 5.93
CA ARG A 93 15.07 -11.17 6.68
C ARG A 93 15.62 -12.37 5.91
N ASN A 94 14.73 -13.20 5.37
CA ASN A 94 15.11 -14.36 4.59
C ASN A 94 15.76 -13.95 3.26
N ALA A 95 15.26 -12.88 2.64
CA ALA A 95 15.85 -12.31 1.44
C ALA A 95 17.27 -11.78 1.70
N HIS A 96 17.49 -11.11 2.83
CA HIS A 96 18.81 -10.67 3.27
C HIS A 96 19.77 -11.85 3.40
N ASN A 97 19.37 -12.93 4.10
CA ASN A 97 20.21 -14.12 4.25
C ASN A 97 20.62 -14.72 2.90
N GLU A 98 19.70 -14.77 1.94
CA GLU A 98 19.97 -15.25 0.59
C GLU A 98 20.95 -14.34 -0.18
N ALA A 99 20.81 -13.01 -0.04
CA ALA A 99 21.73 -12.05 -0.63
C ALA A 99 23.13 -12.12 0.00
N TYR A 100 23.19 -12.21 1.34
CA TYR A 100 24.43 -12.29 2.10
C TYR A 100 25.22 -13.58 1.80
N GLY A 101 24.53 -14.69 1.55
CA GLY A 101 25.14 -15.97 1.21
C GLY A 101 25.72 -16.06 -0.21
N ALA A 102 25.49 -15.06 -1.08
CA ALA A 102 25.96 -15.04 -2.46
C ALA A 102 27.00 -13.93 -2.70
N ASN A 103 28.01 -14.19 -3.54
CA ASN A 103 28.98 -13.17 -3.93
C ASN A 103 28.28 -12.05 -4.73
N ASN A 104 28.39 -10.81 -4.27
CA ASN A 104 27.67 -9.65 -4.81
C ASN A 104 26.16 -9.94 -4.94
N GLY A 105 25.58 -10.52 -3.88
CA GLY A 105 24.18 -10.95 -3.84
C GLY A 105 23.20 -9.78 -3.67
N ILE A 106 22.11 -9.80 -4.42
CA ILE A 106 21.09 -8.75 -4.44
C ILE A 106 19.74 -9.40 -4.17
N ALA A 107 19.11 -9.01 -3.08
CA ALA A 107 17.71 -9.30 -2.81
C ALA A 107 16.84 -8.13 -3.23
N LEU A 108 15.98 -8.33 -4.22
CA LEU A 108 14.98 -7.37 -4.65
C LEU A 108 13.61 -7.83 -4.16
N VAL A 109 13.04 -7.11 -3.19
CA VAL A 109 11.74 -7.43 -2.58
C VAL A 109 10.73 -6.36 -3.00
N LYS A 110 9.72 -6.75 -3.78
CA LYS A 110 8.60 -5.85 -4.09
C LYS A 110 7.59 -5.87 -2.95
N LEU A 111 7.15 -4.72 -2.49
CA LEU A 111 6.08 -4.60 -1.50
C LEU A 111 4.90 -3.82 -2.06
N MET A 112 3.78 -3.92 -1.37
CA MET A 112 2.59 -3.12 -1.65
C MET A 112 2.89 -1.64 -1.39
N GLY A 113 2.13 -0.77 -2.03
CA GLY A 113 2.41 0.67 -2.07
C GLY A 113 2.17 1.19 -3.47
N ARG A 114 0.90 1.16 -3.88
CA ARG A 114 0.50 1.56 -5.23
C ARG A 114 0.76 3.03 -5.48
N ASP A 115 0.33 3.84 -4.52
CA ASP A 115 0.41 5.29 -4.59
C ASP A 115 1.33 5.83 -3.50
N SER A 116 1.51 5.11 -2.39
CA SER A 116 2.32 5.57 -1.27
C SER A 116 3.23 4.47 -0.74
N GLY A 117 4.42 4.86 -0.28
CA GLY A 117 5.45 3.92 0.18
C GLY A 117 5.38 3.50 1.65
N PHE A 118 4.28 3.73 2.37
CA PHE A 118 4.25 3.55 3.84
C PHE A 118 4.65 2.13 4.29
N ILE A 119 4.21 1.09 3.59
CA ILE A 119 4.60 -0.30 3.92
C ILE A 119 6.10 -0.48 3.72
N ALA A 120 6.64 -0.01 2.59
CA ALA A 120 8.07 -0.12 2.29
C ALA A 120 8.93 0.64 3.30
N ALA A 121 8.54 1.85 3.67
CA ALA A 121 9.19 2.66 4.69
C ALA A 121 9.16 1.99 6.07
N SER A 122 7.97 1.58 6.54
CA SER A 122 7.83 0.94 7.85
C SER A 122 8.51 -0.43 7.93
N ALA A 123 8.50 -1.22 6.85
CA ALA A 123 9.22 -2.48 6.80
C ALA A 123 10.74 -2.24 6.93
N ALA A 124 11.29 -1.27 6.18
CA ALA A 124 12.71 -0.94 6.26
C ALA A 124 13.15 -0.43 7.64
N LEU A 125 12.28 0.29 8.35
CA LEU A 125 12.55 0.72 9.73
C LEU A 125 12.48 -0.44 10.73
N ALA A 126 11.55 -1.39 10.51
CA ALA A 126 11.38 -2.53 11.38
C ALA A 126 12.49 -3.59 11.19
N ILE A 127 13.13 -3.63 10.02
CA ILE A 127 14.31 -4.47 9.76
C ILE A 127 15.44 -3.68 9.12
N GLN A 128 16.47 -3.38 9.91
CA GLN A 128 17.65 -2.59 9.51
C GLN A 128 18.63 -3.34 8.58
N GLU A 129 18.13 -4.32 7.83
CA GLU A 129 18.90 -5.02 6.79
C GLU A 129 18.67 -4.44 5.40
N VAL A 130 17.63 -3.60 5.24
CA VAL A 130 17.30 -2.94 3.98
C VAL A 130 18.33 -1.86 3.69
N ASN A 131 18.90 -1.85 2.47
CA ASN A 131 19.89 -0.87 2.05
C ASN A 131 19.32 0.17 1.08
N PHE A 132 18.25 -0.18 0.37
CA PHE A 132 17.57 0.72 -0.54
C PHE A 132 16.06 0.58 -0.41
N VAL A 133 15.36 1.71 -0.33
CA VAL A 133 13.90 1.79 -0.29
C VAL A 133 13.44 2.73 -1.41
N LEU A 134 12.74 2.16 -2.39
CA LEU A 134 12.22 2.88 -3.55
C LEU A 134 10.70 3.01 -3.40
N VAL A 135 10.19 4.25 -3.33
CA VAL A 135 8.79 4.56 -3.07
C VAL A 135 8.18 5.41 -4.20
N PRO A 136 6.85 5.41 -4.41
CA PRO A 136 6.22 6.20 -5.47
C PRO A 136 6.39 7.71 -5.30
N GLU A 137 6.60 8.19 -4.08
CA GLU A 137 6.77 9.62 -3.78
C GLU A 137 8.10 10.20 -4.28
N ILE A 138 9.12 9.38 -4.53
CA ILE A 138 10.46 9.84 -4.91
C ILE A 138 10.86 9.23 -6.25
N PRO A 139 10.90 10.02 -7.33
CA PRO A 139 11.41 9.53 -8.60
C PRO A 139 12.93 9.34 -8.52
N PHE A 140 13.45 8.38 -9.28
CA PHE A 140 14.89 8.09 -9.35
C PHE A 140 15.32 7.82 -10.79
N ASP A 141 16.58 8.04 -11.10
CA ASP A 141 17.14 7.67 -12.40
C ASP A 141 17.78 6.29 -12.31
N ILE A 142 17.63 5.48 -13.36
CA ILE A 142 18.25 4.15 -13.43
C ILE A 142 19.76 4.26 -13.65
N HIS A 143 20.17 5.07 -14.63
CA HIS A 143 21.56 5.24 -15.04
C HIS A 143 22.12 6.60 -14.60
N GLY A 144 23.42 6.81 -14.79
CA GLY A 144 24.12 8.05 -14.48
C GLY A 144 24.87 8.02 -13.14
N PRO A 145 25.70 9.03 -12.85
CA PRO A 145 26.59 9.04 -11.68
C PRO A 145 25.85 9.00 -10.33
N ARG A 146 24.64 9.54 -10.24
CA ARG A 146 23.78 9.46 -9.04
C ARG A 146 22.63 8.46 -9.20
N GLY A 147 22.51 7.83 -10.37
CA GLY A 147 21.45 6.87 -10.65
C GLY A 147 21.55 5.62 -9.77
N PHE A 148 20.42 4.96 -9.60
CA PHE A 148 20.26 3.80 -8.72
C PHE A 148 21.28 2.69 -9.01
N LEU A 149 21.55 2.35 -10.28
CA LEU A 149 22.48 1.27 -10.61
C LEU A 149 23.93 1.57 -10.19
N ASN A 150 24.35 2.83 -10.28
CA ASN A 150 25.70 3.23 -9.85
C ASN A 150 25.83 3.16 -8.32
N VAL A 151 24.82 3.66 -7.60
CA VAL A 151 24.80 3.61 -6.12
C VAL A 151 24.75 2.15 -5.63
N LEU A 152 23.94 1.30 -6.27
CA LEU A 152 23.87 -0.12 -5.97
C LEU A 152 25.21 -0.83 -6.22
N ARG A 153 25.87 -0.52 -7.34
CA ARG A 153 27.19 -1.08 -7.66
C ARG A 153 28.22 -0.74 -6.59
N LYS A 154 28.30 0.53 -6.18
CA LYS A 154 29.20 0.97 -5.10
C LYS A 154 28.97 0.21 -3.80
N ARG A 155 27.69 0.03 -3.40
CA ARG A 155 27.33 -0.77 -2.22
C ARG A 155 27.83 -2.21 -2.34
N LEU A 156 27.71 -2.84 -3.51
CA LEU A 156 28.16 -4.22 -3.72
C LEU A 156 29.68 -4.33 -3.71
N GLU A 157 30.40 -3.36 -4.27
CA GLU A 157 31.87 -3.31 -4.22
C GLU A 157 32.39 -3.17 -2.77
N GLU A 158 31.68 -2.42 -1.93
CA GLU A 158 32.08 -2.20 -0.53
C GLU A 158 31.66 -3.32 0.43
N ARG A 159 30.55 -4.01 0.15
CA ARG A 159 29.84 -4.85 1.14
C ARG A 159 29.40 -6.21 0.63
N HIS A 160 29.57 -6.49 -0.66
CA HIS A 160 29.28 -7.76 -1.33
C HIS A 160 27.84 -8.25 -1.27
N HIS A 161 26.90 -7.46 -0.74
CA HIS A 161 25.47 -7.76 -0.80
C HIS A 161 24.63 -6.48 -0.67
N ALA A 162 23.38 -6.55 -1.15
CA ALA A 162 22.39 -5.50 -1.00
C ALA A 162 20.96 -6.04 -0.90
N VAL A 163 20.15 -5.41 -0.06
CA VAL A 163 18.69 -5.60 0.01
C VAL A 163 18.00 -4.35 -0.49
N VAL A 164 17.18 -4.52 -1.53
CA VAL A 164 16.40 -3.46 -2.17
C VAL A 164 14.93 -3.77 -1.93
N VAL A 165 14.24 -2.87 -1.23
CA VAL A 165 12.78 -2.88 -1.09
C VAL A 165 12.19 -1.87 -2.06
N VAL A 166 11.24 -2.30 -2.88
CA VAL A 166 10.57 -1.46 -3.87
C VAL A 166 9.06 -1.54 -3.71
N ALA A 167 8.40 -0.40 -3.52
CA ALA A 167 6.94 -0.34 -3.57
C ALA A 167 6.46 -0.54 -5.01
N GLU A 168 5.35 -1.25 -5.22
CA GLU A 168 4.84 -1.57 -6.57
C GLU A 168 4.58 -0.35 -7.47
N GLY A 169 4.30 0.81 -6.87
CA GLY A 169 4.09 2.07 -7.57
C GLY A 169 5.36 2.90 -7.82
N ALA A 170 6.52 2.48 -7.35
CA ALA A 170 7.76 3.19 -7.59
C ALA A 170 8.17 3.12 -9.07
N GLY A 171 8.82 4.17 -9.57
CA GLY A 171 9.42 4.19 -10.91
C GLY A 171 8.44 3.98 -12.08
N GLN A 172 7.14 4.26 -11.91
CA GLN A 172 6.18 4.14 -13.02
C GLN A 172 6.46 5.15 -14.16
N ASP A 173 7.20 6.23 -13.88
CA ASP A 173 7.71 7.21 -14.84
C ASP A 173 8.83 6.66 -15.75
N LEU A 174 9.45 5.52 -15.37
CA LEU A 174 10.52 4.88 -16.14
C LEU A 174 10.00 4.03 -17.30
N PHE A 175 8.70 3.72 -17.31
CA PHE A 175 8.09 2.95 -18.37
C PHE A 175 7.59 3.87 -19.49
N ASP A 176 7.64 3.38 -20.73
CA ASP A 176 6.95 4.04 -21.83
C ASP A 176 5.43 4.02 -21.58
N ASN A 177 4.81 5.19 -21.50
CA ASN A 177 3.38 5.37 -21.22
C ASN A 177 2.53 5.43 -22.51
N SER A 178 3.07 4.99 -23.65
CA SER A 178 2.36 4.93 -24.94
C SER A 178 1.08 4.08 -24.92
N VAL A 179 0.99 3.06 -24.05
CA VAL A 179 -0.20 2.22 -23.88
C VAL A 179 -0.63 2.22 -22.41
N ILE A 180 -1.81 2.80 -22.12
CA ILE A 180 -2.40 2.86 -20.79
C ILE A 180 -3.50 1.79 -20.69
N GLU A 181 -3.22 0.69 -20.01
CA GLU A 181 -4.24 -0.31 -19.64
C GLU A 181 -4.99 0.15 -18.38
N ARG A 182 -6.31 -0.14 -18.31
CA ARG A 182 -7.12 0.11 -17.11
C ARG A 182 -7.79 -1.17 -16.61
N ASP A 183 -8.00 -1.27 -15.31
CA ASP A 183 -8.75 -2.37 -14.70
C ASP A 183 -10.28 -2.16 -14.82
N ALA A 184 -11.07 -3.16 -14.41
CA ALA A 184 -12.54 -3.11 -14.44
C ALA A 184 -13.15 -2.00 -13.55
N SER A 185 -12.36 -1.39 -12.68
CA SER A 185 -12.74 -0.25 -11.83
C SER A 185 -12.24 1.08 -12.39
N GLY A 186 -11.62 1.08 -13.57
CA GLY A 186 -11.12 2.27 -14.27
C GLY A 186 -9.73 2.74 -13.84
N ASN A 187 -9.04 2.02 -12.95
CA ASN A 187 -7.70 2.40 -12.48
C ASN A 187 -6.63 2.01 -13.48
N ILE A 188 -5.59 2.85 -13.65
CA ILE A 188 -4.43 2.54 -14.52
C ILE A 188 -3.71 1.28 -14.01
N LYS A 189 -3.46 0.31 -14.86
CA LYS A 189 -2.72 -0.89 -14.46
C LYS A 189 -1.22 -0.57 -14.41
N HIS A 190 -0.64 -0.64 -13.21
CA HIS A 190 0.80 -0.41 -13.04
C HIS A 190 1.60 -1.54 -13.70
N LYS A 191 2.76 -1.18 -14.24
CA LYS A 191 3.72 -2.14 -14.77
C LYS A 191 4.58 -2.67 -13.62
N ASP A 192 5.07 -3.90 -13.75
CA ASP A 192 5.84 -4.54 -12.68
C ASP A 192 7.26 -3.95 -12.60
N ILE A 193 7.44 -3.01 -11.67
CA ILE A 193 8.73 -2.39 -11.38
C ILE A 193 9.78 -3.39 -10.88
N GLY A 194 9.37 -4.43 -10.17
CA GLY A 194 10.28 -5.44 -9.63
C GLY A 194 10.95 -6.24 -10.76
N VAL A 195 10.17 -6.69 -11.74
CA VAL A 195 10.71 -7.36 -12.94
C VAL A 195 11.58 -6.39 -13.75
N PHE A 196 11.14 -5.15 -13.94
CA PHE A 196 11.90 -4.14 -14.65
C PHE A 196 13.29 -3.89 -14.03
N LEU A 197 13.35 -3.64 -12.72
CA LEU A 197 14.60 -3.41 -12.00
C LEU A 197 15.52 -4.63 -12.07
N LYS A 198 14.95 -5.84 -11.90
CA LYS A 198 15.72 -7.09 -12.01
C LYS A 198 16.43 -7.20 -13.36
N GLU A 199 15.72 -6.96 -14.45
CA GLU A 199 16.30 -7.05 -15.80
C GLU A 199 17.31 -5.93 -16.06
N LYS A 200 17.05 -4.71 -15.58
CA LYS A 200 18.02 -3.59 -15.71
C LYS A 200 19.31 -3.82 -14.94
N ILE A 201 19.22 -4.28 -13.69
CA ILE A 201 20.40 -4.63 -12.88
C ILE A 201 21.22 -5.72 -13.59
N LYS A 202 20.54 -6.78 -14.05
CA LYS A 202 21.19 -7.89 -14.74
C LYS A 202 21.88 -7.44 -16.03
N GLN A 203 21.19 -6.66 -16.86
CA GLN A 203 21.72 -6.14 -18.12
C GLN A 203 22.96 -5.27 -17.89
N GLU A 204 22.89 -4.31 -16.97
CA GLU A 204 23.98 -3.38 -16.67
C GLU A 204 25.21 -4.14 -16.15
N PHE A 205 25.04 -4.96 -15.12
CA PHE A 205 26.18 -5.60 -14.46
C PHE A 205 26.81 -6.69 -15.32
N SER A 206 26.02 -7.45 -16.08
CA SER A 206 26.57 -8.39 -17.07
C SER A 206 27.34 -7.70 -18.18
N SER A 207 26.88 -6.54 -18.67
CA SER A 207 27.59 -5.79 -19.72
C SER A 207 28.96 -5.28 -19.26
N GLN A 208 29.12 -5.05 -17.95
CA GLN A 208 30.35 -4.58 -17.32
C GLN A 208 31.23 -5.73 -16.82
N GLY A 209 30.82 -6.99 -17.01
CA GLY A 209 31.53 -8.16 -16.49
C GLY A 209 31.55 -8.24 -14.96
N PHE A 210 30.64 -7.55 -14.27
CA PHE A 210 30.56 -7.52 -12.81
C PHE A 210 29.84 -8.78 -12.29
N PRO A 211 30.51 -9.68 -11.54
CA PRO A 211 29.87 -10.86 -10.98
C PRO A 211 28.77 -10.45 -10.01
N HIS A 212 27.57 -11.01 -10.15
CA HIS A 212 26.43 -10.71 -9.29
C HIS A 212 25.43 -11.87 -9.28
N SER A 213 24.61 -11.93 -8.24
CA SER A 213 23.48 -12.86 -8.12
C SER A 213 22.26 -12.08 -7.67
N ILE A 214 21.17 -12.07 -8.44
CA ILE A 214 19.94 -11.35 -8.10
C ILE A 214 18.78 -12.30 -7.86
N LYS A 215 18.09 -12.13 -6.73
CA LYS A 215 16.86 -12.84 -6.36
C LYS A 215 15.73 -11.83 -6.25
N TYR A 216 14.68 -12.05 -7.02
CA TYR A 216 13.47 -11.24 -6.99
C TYR A 216 12.38 -11.97 -6.21
N ILE A 217 11.77 -11.28 -5.25
CA ILE A 217 10.72 -11.82 -4.38
C ILE A 217 9.52 -10.89 -4.45
N ASP A 218 8.38 -11.48 -4.84
CA ASP A 218 7.06 -10.83 -4.81
C ASP A 218 6.15 -11.55 -3.80
N PRO A 219 6.08 -11.06 -2.54
CA PRO A 219 5.26 -11.62 -1.48
C PRO A 219 3.84 -11.05 -1.45
N SER A 220 3.40 -10.32 -2.47
CA SER A 220 2.15 -9.52 -2.42
C SER A 220 0.94 -10.32 -1.94
N TYR A 221 0.75 -11.55 -2.42
CA TYR A 221 -0.37 -12.39 -2.00
C TYR A 221 -0.21 -12.94 -0.59
N ILE A 222 1.00 -13.34 -0.20
CA ILE A 222 1.30 -13.80 1.16
C ILE A 222 0.93 -12.72 2.18
N ILE A 223 1.30 -11.47 1.89
CA ILE A 223 1.01 -10.31 2.75
C ILE A 223 -0.50 -10.07 2.84
N ARG A 224 -1.20 -9.97 1.71
CA ARG A 224 -2.64 -9.62 1.68
C ARG A 224 -3.56 -10.72 2.18
N SER A 225 -3.14 -11.98 2.09
CA SER A 225 -3.94 -13.13 2.53
C SER A 225 -3.64 -13.56 3.96
N ALA A 226 -2.70 -12.92 4.64
CA ALA A 226 -2.36 -13.25 6.01
C ALA A 226 -3.51 -12.90 6.97
N PRO A 227 -3.70 -13.69 8.05
CA PRO A 227 -4.56 -13.28 9.15
C PRO A 227 -3.97 -12.05 9.85
N ALA A 228 -4.84 -11.21 10.42
CA ALA A 228 -4.41 -10.03 11.15
C ALA A 228 -3.57 -10.41 12.38
N ASN A 229 -2.51 -9.65 12.65
CA ASN A 229 -1.77 -9.75 13.90
C ASN A 229 -2.62 -9.26 15.09
N ALA A 230 -2.12 -9.41 16.32
CA ALA A 230 -2.88 -9.06 17.52
C ALA A 230 -3.31 -7.57 17.56
N ASN A 231 -2.44 -6.66 17.10
CA ASN A 231 -2.74 -5.22 17.11
C ASN A 231 -3.80 -4.85 16.06
N ASP A 232 -3.67 -5.33 14.83
CA ASP A 232 -4.68 -5.12 13.80
C ASP A 232 -6.00 -5.81 14.14
N SER A 233 -5.97 -7.01 14.74
CA SER A 233 -7.18 -7.71 15.20
C SER A 233 -7.94 -6.90 16.26
N LYS A 234 -7.22 -6.37 17.26
CA LYS A 234 -7.80 -5.44 18.24
C LYS A 234 -8.34 -4.18 17.55
N PHE A 235 -7.57 -3.59 16.65
CA PHE A 235 -7.94 -2.36 15.95
C PHE A 235 -9.19 -2.53 15.08
N CYS A 236 -9.30 -3.64 14.33
CA CYS A 236 -10.49 -4.00 13.57
C CYS A 236 -11.74 -4.08 14.43
N ASN A 237 -11.65 -4.74 15.60
CA ASN A 237 -12.78 -4.85 16.53
C ASN A 237 -13.25 -3.47 17.02
N LEU A 238 -12.32 -2.60 17.41
CA LEU A 238 -12.64 -1.26 17.89
C LEU A 238 -13.19 -0.36 16.78
N LEU A 239 -12.61 -0.39 15.57
CA LEU A 239 -13.14 0.33 14.41
C LEU A 239 -14.59 -0.11 14.11
N ALA A 240 -14.84 -1.42 14.06
CA ALA A 240 -16.16 -1.95 13.77
C ALA A 240 -17.19 -1.57 14.84
N GLN A 241 -16.83 -1.63 16.12
CA GLN A 241 -17.73 -1.20 17.20
C GLN A 241 -18.08 0.30 17.10
N ASN A 242 -17.09 1.15 16.84
CA ASN A 242 -17.33 2.59 16.67
C ASN A 242 -18.19 2.90 15.43
N ALA A 243 -17.97 2.18 14.32
CA ALA A 243 -18.81 2.28 13.13
C ALA A 243 -20.27 1.92 13.43
N VAL A 244 -20.49 0.82 14.17
CA VAL A 244 -21.83 0.38 14.58
C VAL A 244 -22.48 1.40 15.49
N HIS A 245 -21.79 1.86 16.54
CA HIS A 245 -22.35 2.86 17.47
C HIS A 245 -22.73 4.16 16.77
N ALA A 246 -21.87 4.65 15.87
CA ALA A 246 -22.15 5.87 15.10
C ALA A 246 -23.36 5.69 14.17
N ALA A 247 -23.44 4.58 13.44
CA ALA A 247 -24.55 4.30 12.54
C ALA A 247 -25.89 4.14 13.29
N VAL A 248 -25.88 3.43 14.43
CA VAL A 248 -27.06 3.27 15.30
C VAL A 248 -27.50 4.61 15.92
N ALA A 249 -26.55 5.52 16.18
CA ALA A 249 -26.84 6.90 16.60
C ALA A 249 -27.35 7.79 15.46
N GLY A 250 -27.63 7.24 14.28
CA GLY A 250 -28.20 7.96 13.13
C GLY A 250 -27.17 8.73 12.30
N LYS A 251 -25.87 8.49 12.49
CA LYS A 251 -24.85 9.04 11.59
C LYS A 251 -24.85 8.27 10.28
N THR A 252 -24.61 8.98 9.17
CA THR A 252 -24.53 8.43 7.81
C THR A 252 -23.51 9.23 7.00
N ASP A 253 -23.10 8.72 5.84
CA ASP A 253 -22.13 9.32 4.92
C ASP A 253 -20.78 9.67 5.59
N PHE A 254 -20.33 8.78 6.49
CA PHE A 254 -19.07 8.93 7.19
C PHE A 254 -18.17 7.70 7.02
N VAL A 255 -16.88 7.88 7.26
CA VAL A 255 -15.85 6.87 7.42
C VAL A 255 -15.43 6.85 8.89
N VAL A 256 -15.35 5.66 9.49
CA VAL A 256 -14.72 5.54 10.82
C VAL A 256 -13.20 5.60 10.65
N GLY A 257 -12.57 6.56 11.33
CA GLY A 257 -11.14 6.84 11.29
C GLY A 257 -10.46 6.65 12.64
N TYR A 258 -9.14 6.88 12.65
CA TYR A 258 -8.34 6.93 13.86
C TYR A 258 -7.35 8.09 13.74
N TRP A 259 -7.34 8.97 14.74
CA TRP A 259 -6.48 10.15 14.77
C TRP A 259 -6.14 10.53 16.21
N ASN A 260 -4.85 10.70 16.51
CA ASN A 260 -4.37 11.11 17.83
C ASN A 260 -4.98 10.28 18.98
N ASP A 261 -4.88 8.96 18.83
CA ASP A 261 -5.40 7.97 19.77
C ASP A 261 -6.91 7.98 20.04
N GLN A 262 -7.67 8.59 19.14
CA GLN A 262 -9.13 8.64 19.19
C GLN A 262 -9.74 8.09 17.91
N PHE A 263 -10.86 7.39 18.04
CA PHE A 263 -11.71 7.03 16.90
C PHE A 263 -12.52 8.24 16.47
N THR A 264 -12.52 8.51 15.17
CA THR A 264 -13.12 9.71 14.59
C THR A 264 -14.13 9.34 13.52
N LEU A 265 -15.06 10.25 13.23
CA LEU A 265 -15.98 10.13 12.10
C LEU A 265 -15.61 11.22 11.10
N VAL A 266 -15.20 10.80 9.90
CA VAL A 266 -14.77 11.71 8.83
C VAL A 266 -15.81 11.63 7.71
N PRO A 267 -16.35 12.75 7.19
CA PRO A 267 -17.23 12.68 6.03
C PRO A 267 -16.56 11.96 4.86
N ILE A 268 -17.28 11.03 4.22
CA ILE A 268 -16.74 10.29 3.07
C ILE A 268 -16.12 11.20 2.01
N PRO A 269 -16.77 12.30 1.55
CA PRO A 269 -16.18 13.15 0.51
C PRO A 269 -14.85 13.79 0.92
N MET A 270 -14.62 14.02 2.22
CA MET A 270 -13.34 14.53 2.72
C MET A 270 -12.27 13.44 2.74
N ALA A 271 -12.61 12.24 3.23
CA ALA A 271 -11.67 11.12 3.33
C ALA A 271 -11.13 10.64 1.96
N VAL A 272 -11.93 10.81 0.89
CA VAL A 272 -11.55 10.43 -0.48
C VAL A 272 -11.10 11.62 -1.34
N ALA A 273 -10.98 12.83 -0.78
CA ALA A 273 -10.63 14.03 -1.55
C ALA A 273 -9.20 13.96 -2.10
N LYS A 274 -8.27 13.48 -1.28
CA LYS A 274 -6.87 13.26 -1.63
C LYS A 274 -6.36 11.97 -0.99
N ARG A 275 -5.18 11.52 -1.41
CA ARG A 275 -4.47 10.40 -0.78
C ARG A 275 -3.39 10.91 0.13
N LYS A 276 -3.23 10.24 1.27
CA LYS A 276 -2.09 10.44 2.16
C LYS A 276 -0.83 9.86 1.49
N LYS A 277 0.27 10.61 1.54
CA LYS A 277 1.58 10.24 0.99
C LYS A 277 2.63 10.41 2.08
N ILE A 278 3.77 9.76 1.93
CA ILE A 278 4.93 10.03 2.79
C ILE A 278 5.35 11.50 2.62
N ASP A 279 5.51 12.20 3.73
CA ASP A 279 6.21 13.49 3.74
C ASP A 279 7.72 13.23 3.68
N LEU A 280 8.33 13.60 2.56
CA LEU A 280 9.75 13.41 2.30
C LEU A 280 10.66 14.27 3.18
N ASN A 281 10.12 15.32 3.79
CA ASN A 281 10.81 16.14 4.78
C ASN A 281 10.42 15.76 6.21
N GLY A 282 9.53 14.78 6.37
CA GLY A 282 9.02 14.32 7.65
C GLY A 282 9.90 13.25 8.30
N GLU A 283 9.74 13.10 9.62
CA GLU A 283 10.54 12.19 10.46
C GLU A 283 10.57 10.75 9.93
N LEU A 284 9.44 10.23 9.44
CA LEU A 284 9.35 8.87 8.91
C LEU A 284 10.39 8.62 7.81
N TRP A 285 10.50 9.53 6.83
CA TRP A 285 11.41 9.33 5.71
C TRP A 285 12.87 9.57 6.08
N TRP A 286 13.13 10.56 6.94
CA TRP A 286 14.48 10.79 7.47
C TRP A 286 15.02 9.58 8.22
N ASN A 287 14.20 8.95 9.06
CA ASN A 287 14.58 7.73 9.76
C ASN A 287 14.87 6.58 8.78
N VAL A 288 14.15 6.50 7.65
CA VAL A 288 14.43 5.49 6.60
C VAL A 288 15.79 5.76 5.95
N LEU A 289 16.09 7.01 5.61
CA LEU A 289 17.39 7.39 5.03
C LEU A 289 18.54 7.07 5.98
N GLU A 290 18.39 7.37 7.28
CA GLU A 290 19.39 7.06 8.29
C GLU A 290 19.58 5.55 8.48
N ALA A 291 18.48 4.79 8.58
CA ALA A 291 18.53 3.33 8.77
C ALA A 291 19.15 2.60 7.57
N THR A 292 18.86 3.06 6.35
CA THR A 292 19.32 2.41 5.11
C THR A 292 20.72 2.89 4.68
N GLY A 293 21.09 4.11 5.06
CA GLY A 293 22.28 4.80 4.55
C GLY A 293 22.20 5.17 3.06
N GLN A 294 21.02 5.08 2.45
CA GLN A 294 20.85 5.41 1.04
C GLN A 294 20.97 6.92 0.80
N PRO A 295 21.41 7.37 -0.39
CA PRO A 295 21.42 8.80 -0.72
C PRO A 295 20.02 9.42 -0.62
N VAL A 296 19.96 10.69 -0.21
CA VAL A 296 18.70 11.47 -0.15
C VAL A 296 17.98 11.50 -1.50
N SER A 297 18.74 11.48 -2.60
CA SER A 297 18.21 11.44 -3.96
C SER A 297 19.10 10.59 -4.87
N MET A 298 18.45 9.82 -5.75
CA MET A 298 19.08 9.07 -6.84
C MET A 298 18.72 9.68 -8.21
N LYS A 299 18.47 10.99 -8.25
CA LYS A 299 18.36 11.78 -9.49
C LYS A 299 19.71 12.38 -9.85
N ASN A 300 20.03 12.41 -11.15
CA ASN A 300 21.27 12.99 -11.64
C ASN A 300 21.26 14.52 -11.66
N GLN A 301 20.09 15.14 -11.63
CA GLN A 301 19.88 16.60 -11.54
C GLN A 301 19.66 17.01 -10.08
#